data_AF-A0A0Q4GVW3-F1
#
_entry.id   AF-A0A0Q4GVW3-F1
#
_cell.length_a   1.000
_cell.length_b   1.000
_cell.length_c   1.000
_cell.angle_alpha   90.00
_cell.angle_beta   90.00
_cell.angle_gamma   90.00
#
_symmetry.space_group_name_H-M   'P 1'
#
loop_
_entity.id
_entity.type
_entity.pdbx_description
1 polymer ?
#
loop_
_entity_poly.entity_id
_entity_poly.type
_entity_poly.pdbx_seq_one_letter_code
_entity_poly.pdbx_strand_id
1 'polypeptide(L)'
;MPSVLSDTGNSFLKGFVNQELLATLGVIVSITLVSAGGVHIELGKLATRLSINLDRERQAVRYSAYLLIGLLICALVLVVLKPVLAVTERQTAFANGSGVFLLVWAIAVLYDLTRAAFSINR
;
A
#
# COMPACT_ATOMS: atom_id res chain seq x y z
N MET A 1 22.74 -16.45 -1.38
CA MET A 1 23.06 -15.07 -0.93
C MET A 1 21.91 -14.50 -0.10
N PRO A 2 21.71 -14.93 1.17
CA PRO A 2 20.73 -14.33 2.09
C PRO A 2 21.25 -13.06 2.77
N SER A 3 22.57 -12.85 2.80
CA SER A 3 23.25 -11.81 3.57
C SER A 3 22.83 -10.38 3.20
N VAL A 4 22.57 -10.12 1.91
CA VAL A 4 22.22 -8.76 1.40
C VAL A 4 20.83 -8.29 1.87
N LEU A 5 19.92 -9.22 2.16
CA LEU A 5 18.56 -8.93 2.65
C LEU A 5 18.41 -9.18 4.16
N SER A 6 19.40 -9.83 4.77
CA SER A 6 19.45 -10.06 6.22
C SER A 6 19.92 -8.82 6.99
N ASP A 7 19.56 -8.75 8.27
CA ASP A 7 19.95 -7.65 9.16
C ASP A 7 21.47 -7.57 9.40
N THR A 8 22.21 -8.67 9.22
CA THR A 8 23.67 -8.73 9.38
C THR A 8 24.40 -8.05 8.22
N GLY A 9 23.87 -8.09 7.00
CA GLY A 9 24.44 -7.43 5.84
C GLY A 9 23.79 -6.10 5.47
N ASN A 10 22.61 -5.78 6.02
CA ASN A 10 21.83 -4.60 5.65
C ASN A 10 21.16 -3.93 6.87
N SER A 11 21.89 -3.00 7.49
CA SER A 11 21.40 -2.23 8.64
C SER A 11 20.23 -1.31 8.29
N PHE A 12 20.10 -0.90 7.03
CA PHE A 12 18.95 -0.12 6.56
C PHE A 12 17.66 -0.93 6.66
N LEU A 13 17.61 -2.14 6.09
CA LEU A 13 16.40 -2.98 6.14
C LEU A 13 16.01 -3.38 7.57
N LYS A 14 17.01 -3.53 8.45
CA LYS A 14 16.78 -3.76 9.87
C LYS A 14 15.97 -2.63 10.52
N GLY A 15 16.36 -1.37 10.27
CA GLY A 15 15.66 -0.19 10.80
C GLY A 15 14.36 0.12 10.06
N PHE A 16 14.36 -0.03 8.74
CA PHE A 16 13.24 0.32 7.89
C PHE A 16 12.05 -0.64 8.04
N VAL A 17 12.28 -1.96 8.02
CA VAL A 17 11.22 -2.98 8.19
C VAL A 17 10.91 -3.14 9.68
N ASN A 18 10.40 -2.06 10.25
CA ASN A 18 9.95 -1.88 11.63
C ASN A 18 8.87 -0.76 11.62
N GLN A 19 8.86 0.11 12.62
CA GLN A 19 7.93 1.24 12.71
C GLN A 19 8.01 2.19 11.51
N GLU A 20 9.18 2.32 10.86
CA GLU A 20 9.31 3.21 9.70
C GLU A 20 8.53 2.72 8.48
N LEU A 21 8.50 1.41 8.22
CA LEU A 21 7.67 0.82 7.15
C LEU A 21 6.19 1.14 7.39
N LEU A 22 5.73 1.00 8.64
CA LEU A 22 4.36 1.33 9.02
C LEU A 22 4.04 2.81 8.87
N ALA A 23 4.95 3.69 9.30
CA ALA A 23 4.79 5.13 9.14
C ALA A 23 4.71 5.51 7.66
N THR A 24 5.60 4.96 6.83
CA THR A 24 5.65 5.20 5.38
C THR A 24 4.38 4.72 4.70
N LEU A 25 3.94 3.49 4.98
CA LEU A 25 2.70 2.95 4.44
C LEU A 25 1.47 3.70 4.96
N GLY A 26 1.48 4.14 6.22
CA GLY A 26 0.41 4.93 6.81
C GLY A 26 0.20 6.27 6.08
N VAL A 27 1.29 6.95 5.73
CA VAL A 27 1.23 8.18 4.92
C VAL A 27 0.70 7.88 3.51
N ILE A 28 1.23 6.86 2.83
CA ILE A 28 0.78 6.45 1.49
C ILE A 28 -0.72 6.15 1.50
N VAL A 29 -1.17 5.31 2.43
CA VAL A 29 -2.58 4.91 2.55
C VAL A 29 -3.46 6.12 2.86
N SER A 30 -3.06 7.00 3.77
CA SER A 30 -3.82 8.20 4.11
C SER A 30 -4.04 9.11 2.91
N ILE A 31 -2.96 9.45 2.19
CA ILE A 31 -3.04 10.29 0.98
C ILE A 31 -3.92 9.59 -0.08
N THR A 32 -3.75 8.28 -0.24
CA THR A 32 -4.48 7.54 -1.26
C THR A 32 -5.97 7.43 -0.95
N LEU A 33 -6.36 7.24 0.31
CA LEU A 33 -7.77 7.20 0.70
C LEU A 33 -8.47 8.55 0.49
N VAL A 34 -7.78 9.65 0.80
CA VAL A 34 -8.30 11.00 0.51
C VAL A 34 -8.50 11.17 -1.00
N SER A 35 -7.53 10.77 -1.81
CA SER A 35 -7.63 10.84 -3.27
C SER A 35 -8.78 9.97 -3.80
N ALA A 36 -8.90 8.72 -3.34
CA ALA A 36 -9.97 7.80 -3.72
C ALA A 36 -11.36 8.34 -3.34
N GLY A 37 -11.49 8.98 -2.18
CA GLY A 37 -12.72 9.66 -1.75
C GLY A 37 -13.10 10.80 -2.69
N GLY A 38 -12.13 11.63 -3.08
CA GLY A 38 -12.32 12.69 -4.08
C GLY A 38 -12.83 12.13 -5.41
N VAL A 39 -12.15 11.11 -5.94
CA VAL A 39 -12.53 10.42 -7.19
C VAL A 39 -13.94 9.84 -7.11
N HIS A 40 -14.29 9.19 -5.99
CA HIS A 40 -15.61 8.59 -5.81
C HIS A 40 -16.73 9.64 -5.87
N ILE A 41 -16.50 10.83 -5.30
CA ILE A 41 -17.44 11.95 -5.35
C ILE A 41 -17.55 12.54 -6.76
N GLU A 42 -16.44 12.67 -7.48
CA GLU A 42 -16.46 13.19 -8.86
C GLU A 42 -17.17 12.25 -9.83
N LEU A 43 -16.92 10.94 -9.75
CA LEU A 43 -17.71 9.91 -10.46
C LEU A 43 -19.19 9.99 -10.07
N GLY A 44 -19.47 10.33 -8.81
CA GLY A 44 -20.76 10.79 -8.27
C GLY A 44 -21.45 11.78 -9.21
N LYS A 45 -20.85 12.97 -9.28
CA LYS A 45 -21.35 14.13 -10.02
C LYS A 45 -21.42 13.87 -11.53
N LEU A 46 -20.44 13.16 -12.10
CA LEU A 46 -20.36 12.88 -13.53
C LEU A 46 -21.51 11.96 -13.98
N ALA A 47 -21.79 10.90 -13.23
CA ALA A 47 -22.92 10.00 -13.50
C ALA A 47 -24.25 10.76 -13.51
N THR A 48 -24.46 11.66 -12.55
CA THR A 48 -25.69 12.49 -12.49
C THR A 48 -25.78 13.46 -13.66
N ARG A 49 -24.66 14.09 -14.06
CA ARG A 49 -24.64 15.05 -15.19
C ARG A 49 -24.90 14.39 -16.53
N LEU A 50 -24.34 13.21 -16.76
CA LEU A 50 -24.43 12.49 -18.03
C LEU A 50 -25.57 11.46 -18.06
N SER A 51 -26.28 11.25 -16.94
CA SER A 51 -27.31 10.21 -16.78
C SER A 51 -26.82 8.81 -17.19
N ILE A 52 -25.53 8.54 -16.97
CA ILE A 52 -24.89 7.24 -17.22
C ILE A 52 -24.62 6.51 -15.92
N ASN A 53 -24.54 5.19 -15.97
CA ASN A 53 -24.13 4.39 -14.82
C ASN A 53 -22.60 4.24 -14.79
N LEU A 54 -21.98 4.69 -13.69
CA LEU A 54 -20.54 4.55 -13.40
C LEU A 54 -20.27 3.71 -12.14
N ASP A 55 -21.19 2.80 -11.80
CA ASP A 55 -21.08 1.97 -10.60
C ASP A 55 -19.85 1.05 -10.65
N ARG A 56 -19.44 0.60 -11.84
CA ARG A 56 -18.26 -0.25 -12.02
C ARG A 56 -16.97 0.49 -11.65
N GLU A 57 -16.82 1.73 -12.11
CA GLU A 57 -15.67 2.58 -11.86
C GLU A 57 -15.61 2.96 -10.38
N ARG A 58 -16.76 3.28 -9.78
CA ARG A 58 -16.88 3.52 -8.34
C ARG A 58 -16.50 2.28 -7.52
N GLN A 59 -16.87 1.09 -7.99
CA GLN A 59 -16.52 -0.16 -7.32
C GLN A 59 -15.03 -0.46 -7.44
N ALA A 60 -14.42 -0.19 -8.59
CA ALA A 60 -12.97 -0.33 -8.78
C ALA A 60 -12.18 0.56 -7.81
N VAL A 61 -12.57 1.83 -7.67
CA VAL A 61 -11.96 2.77 -6.70
C VAL A 61 -12.08 2.26 -5.26
N ARG A 62 -13.25 1.72 -4.89
CA ARG A 62 -13.46 1.11 -3.57
C ARG A 62 -12.57 -0.11 -3.35
N TYR A 63 -12.45 -1.00 -4.33
CA TYR A 63 -11.58 -2.17 -4.22
C TYR A 63 -10.11 -1.77 -4.03
N SER A 64 -9.62 -0.78 -4.80
CA SER A 64 -8.25 -0.29 -4.66
C SER A 64 -8.01 0.32 -3.26
N ALA A 65 -8.97 1.07 -2.73
CA ALA A 65 -8.92 1.61 -1.36
C ALA A 65 -8.89 0.50 -0.29
N TYR A 66 -9.74 -0.52 -0.40
CA TYR A 66 -9.74 -1.65 0.52
C TYR A 66 -8.46 -2.47 0.44
N LEU A 67 -7.89 -2.64 -0.76
CA LEU A 67 -6.64 -3.36 -0.95
C LEU A 67 -5.49 -2.66 -0.22
N LEU A 68 -5.42 -1.33 -0.27
CA LEU A 68 -4.44 -0.53 0.49
C LEU A 68 -4.58 -0.69 2.00
N ILE A 69 -5.81 -0.69 2.52
CA ILE A 69 -6.06 -0.97 3.94
C ILE A 69 -5.58 -2.37 4.29
N GLY A 70 -5.86 -3.37 3.43
CA GLY A 70 -5.37 -4.73 3.59
C GLY A 70 -3.83 -4.81 3.64
N LEU A 71 -3.13 -4.10 2.75
CA LEU A 71 -1.66 -4.03 2.78
C LEU A 71 -1.13 -3.41 4.07
N LEU A 72 -1.78 -2.37 4.59
CA LEU A 72 -1.40 -1.74 5.85
C LEU A 72 -1.53 -2.72 7.03
N ILE A 73 -2.63 -3.48 7.07
CA ILE A 73 -2.84 -4.51 8.09
C ILE A 73 -1.80 -5.62 7.94
N CYS A 74 -1.51 -6.08 6.72
CA CYS A 74 -0.45 -7.06 6.48
C CYS A 74 0.92 -6.56 6.94
N ALA A 75 1.25 -5.29 6.68
CA ALA A 75 2.49 -4.68 7.14
C ALA A 75 2.55 -4.57 8.66
N LEU A 76 1.43 -4.25 9.32
CA LEU A 76 1.32 -4.23 10.78
C LEU A 76 1.59 -5.61 11.37
N VAL A 77 0.93 -6.63 10.84
CA VAL A 77 1.16 -8.03 11.26
C VAL A 77 2.61 -8.42 11.05
N LEU A 78 3.21 -8.07 9.90
CA LEU A 78 4.61 -8.35 9.61
C LEU A 78 5.56 -7.68 10.61
N VAL A 79 5.37 -6.39 10.91
CA VAL A 79 6.23 -5.65 11.83
C VAL A 79 6.10 -6.18 13.27
N VAL A 80 4.89 -6.53 13.70
CA VAL A 80 4.63 -7.09 15.03
C VAL A 80 5.18 -8.52 15.17
N LEU A 81 5.07 -9.34 14.11
CA LEU A 81 5.55 -10.73 14.13
C LEU A 81 7.06 -10.86 13.87
N LYS A 82 7.69 -9.89 13.18
CA LYS A 82 9.13 -9.90 12.90
C LYS A 82 10.00 -10.21 14.13
N PRO A 83 9.88 -9.53 15.30
CA PRO A 83 10.73 -9.83 16.46
C PRO A 83 10.55 -11.26 17.00
N VAL A 84 9.38 -11.88 16.78
CA VAL A 84 9.09 -13.25 17.23
C VAL A 84 9.59 -14.29 16.22
N LEU A 85 9.52 -13.98 14.92
CA LEU A 85 9.86 -14.91 13.83
C LEU A 85 11.30 -14.79 13.34
N ALA A 86 12.01 -13.69 13.59
CA ALA A 86 13.36 -13.40 13.10
C ALA A 86 14.46 -14.05 13.96
N VAL A 87 14.32 -15.34 14.27
CA VAL A 87 15.31 -16.09 15.08
C VAL A 87 16.48 -16.56 14.20
N THR A 88 16.26 -16.72 12.89
CA THR A 88 17.28 -17.15 11.92
C THR A 88 17.48 -16.13 10.79
N GLU A 89 18.71 -16.02 10.25
CA GLU A 89 19.03 -15.08 9.17
C GLU A 89 18.11 -15.21 7.95
N ARG A 90 17.67 -16.44 7.65
CA ARG A 90 16.78 -16.72 6.53
C ARG A 90 15.37 -16.17 6.75
N GLN A 91 14.85 -16.27 7.98
CA GLN A 91 13.54 -15.70 8.34
C GLN A 91 13.58 -14.17 8.33
N THR A 92 14.68 -13.59 8.82
CA THR A 92 14.91 -12.14 8.78
C THR A 92 14.95 -11.61 7.34
N ALA A 93 15.70 -12.28 6.45
CA ALA A 93 15.74 -11.90 5.04
C ALA A 93 14.36 -12.01 4.36
N PHE A 94 13.56 -13.02 4.71
CA PHE A 94 12.20 -13.19 4.20
C PHE A 94 11.25 -12.09 4.70
N ALA A 95 11.30 -11.75 5.99
CA ALA A 95 10.50 -10.66 6.56
C ALA A 95 10.87 -9.31 5.93
N ASN A 96 12.18 -9.05 5.76
CA ASN A 96 12.65 -7.83 5.12
C ASN A 96 12.23 -7.75 3.65
N GLY A 97 12.37 -8.84 2.89
CA GLY A 97 11.91 -8.93 1.52
C GLY A 97 10.40 -8.72 1.37
N SER A 98 9.62 -9.29 2.29
CA SER A 98 8.16 -9.10 2.35
C SER A 98 7.78 -7.66 2.66
N GLY A 99 8.51 -6.98 3.56
CA GLY A 99 8.32 -5.56 3.85
C GLY A 99 8.58 -4.66 2.63
N VAL A 100 9.67 -4.90 1.90
CA VAL A 100 9.96 -4.19 0.64
C VAL A 100 8.89 -4.46 -0.42
N PHE A 101 8.44 -5.72 -0.54
CA PHE A 101 7.36 -6.09 -1.45
C PHE A 101 6.07 -5.33 -1.13
N LEU A 102 5.66 -5.27 0.14
CA LEU A 102 4.48 -4.52 0.57
C LEU A 102 4.59 -3.03 0.21
N LEU A 103 5.77 -2.43 0.39
CA LEU A 103 6.01 -1.03 0.02
C LEU A 103 5.85 -0.81 -1.49
N VAL A 104 6.53 -1.62 -2.31
CA VAL A 104 6.44 -1.51 -3.77
C VAL A 104 5.00 -1.71 -4.25
N TRP A 105 4.29 -2.67 -3.66
CA TRP A 105 2.90 -2.92 -3.99
C TRP A 105 1.99 -1.75 -3.60
N ALA A 106 2.19 -1.15 -2.43
CA ALA A 106 1.44 0.04 -2.02
C ALA A 106 1.67 1.23 -2.95
N ILE A 107 2.92 1.44 -3.41
CA ILE A 107 3.26 2.47 -4.41
C ILE A 107 2.55 2.19 -5.74
N ALA A 108 2.49 0.94 -6.18
CA ALA A 108 1.78 0.57 -7.40
C ALA A 108 0.27 0.87 -7.32
N VAL A 109 -0.37 0.61 -6.17
CA VAL A 109 -1.80 0.94 -5.98
C VAL A 109 -2.01 2.45 -5.91
N LEU A 110 -1.12 3.19 -5.24
CA LEU A 110 -1.14 4.66 -5.23
C LEU A 110 -1.04 5.21 -6.67
N TYR A 111 -0.14 4.67 -7.49
CA TYR A 111 0.00 5.07 -8.89
C TYR A 111 -1.27 4.81 -9.70
N ASP A 112 -1.89 3.64 -9.54
CA ASP A 112 -3.14 3.29 -10.22
C ASP A 112 -4.29 4.25 -9.86
N LEU A 113 -4.47 4.53 -8.56
CA LEU A 113 -5.48 5.48 -8.09
C LEU A 113 -5.20 6.92 -8.54
N THR A 114 -3.95 7.34 -8.52
CA THR A 114 -3.53 8.66 -8.99
C THR A 114 -3.83 8.82 -10.49
N ARG A 115 -3.53 7.78 -11.29
CA ARG A 115 -3.85 7.77 -12.72
C ARG A 115 -5.35 7.79 -12.97
N ALA A 116 -6.13 7.03 -12.20
CA ALA A 116 -7.59 7.06 -12.28
C ALA A 116 -8.15 8.45 -11.96
N ALA A 117 -7.61 9.11 -10.93
CA ALA A 117 -7.99 10.47 -10.56
C ALA A 117 -7.72 11.48 -11.67
N PHE A 118 -6.52 11.45 -12.28
CA PHE A 118 -6.18 12.37 -13.36
C PHE A 118 -6.90 12.06 -14.68
N SER A 119 -7.29 10.81 -14.92
CA SER A 119 -8.05 10.44 -16.11
C SER A 119 -9.49 10.98 -16.12
N ILE A 120 -10.08 11.23 -14.95
CA ILE A 120 -11.45 11.74 -14.83
C ILE A 120 -11.52 13.26 -15.02
N ASN A 121 -10.42 13.95 -14.73
CA ASN A 121 -10.35 15.42 -14.78
C ASN A 121 -9.95 15.96 -16.17
N ARG A 122 -9.91 15.12 -17.21
CA ARG A 122 -9.63 15.50 -18.59
C ARG A 122 -10.83 15.20 -19.47
#